data_AF-A0AAD7GXP8-F1
#
_entry.id   AF-A0AAD7GXP8-F1
#
_cell.length_a   1.000
_cell.length_b   1.000
_cell.length_c   1.000
_cell.angle_alpha   90.00
_cell.angle_beta   90.00
_cell.angle_gamma   90.00
#
_symmetry.space_group_name_H-M   'P 1'
#
loop_
_entity.id
_entity.type
_entity.pdbx_description
1 polymer ?
#
loop_
_entity_poly.entity_id
_entity_poly.type
_entity_poly.pdbx_seq_one_letter_code
_entity_poly.pdbx_strand_id
1 'polypeptide(L)'
;MVPLSSLAAWSVQHIRNVFEAPSDELSRRAVAATFSPALAASLNGKALDFDGLCWLVSSMRASAPGGLKVEWKHPNEAPDDVLNRNGSLVGEYIIRGIWKNVPDSDSDDLRLCEFERHKKVDVRIESQSSEPGLDSRLIVRLGIVASDILVVDRSKSW
;
A
#
# COMPACT_ATOMS: atom_id res chain seq x y z
N MET A 1 25.08 -1.64 -19.12
CA MET A 1 24.04 -1.00 -18.28
C MET A 1 23.30 -2.11 -17.56
N VAL A 2 23.15 -2.03 -16.25
CA VAL A 2 22.52 -3.10 -15.45
C VAL A 2 21.03 -2.74 -15.29
N PRO A 3 20.09 -3.67 -15.59
CA PRO A 3 18.67 -3.39 -15.39
C PRO A 3 18.37 -3.17 -13.91
N LEU A 4 17.41 -2.29 -13.62
CA LEU A 4 16.89 -2.13 -12.27
C LEU A 4 16.16 -3.42 -11.84
N SER A 5 15.89 -3.53 -10.54
CA SER A 5 15.00 -4.58 -10.03
C SER A 5 13.68 -4.59 -10.80
N SER A 6 13.01 -5.73 -10.84
CA SER A 6 11.67 -5.82 -11.45
C SER A 6 10.69 -4.83 -10.79
N LEU A 7 9.63 -4.45 -11.51
CA LEU A 7 8.61 -3.54 -11.02
C LEU A 7 7.87 -4.12 -9.81
N ALA A 8 7.65 -5.43 -9.81
CA ALA A 8 7.09 -6.18 -8.70
C ALA A 8 8.01 -6.18 -7.49
N ALA A 9 9.29 -6.50 -7.65
CA ALA A 9 10.25 -6.48 -6.54
C ALA A 9 10.37 -5.08 -5.92
N TRP A 10 10.43 -4.04 -6.76
CA TRP A 10 10.44 -2.64 -6.33
C TRP A 10 9.15 -2.27 -5.58
N SER A 11 7.98 -2.57 -6.16
CA SER A 11 6.67 -2.27 -5.57
C SER A 11 6.47 -2.97 -4.24
N VAL A 12 6.87 -4.24 -4.13
CA VAL A 12 6.81 -5.02 -2.88
C VAL A 12 7.63 -4.34 -1.80
N GLN A 13 8.88 -4.00 -2.08
CA GLN A 13 9.75 -3.36 -1.10
C GLN A 13 9.22 -1.99 -0.69
N HIS A 14 8.80 -1.15 -1.64
CA HIS A 14 8.36 0.21 -1.38
C HIS A 14 7.03 0.27 -0.61
N ILE A 15 6.04 -0.56 -0.96
CA ILE A 15 4.78 -0.64 -0.21
C ILE A 15 5.02 -1.19 1.21
N ARG A 16 5.96 -2.12 1.40
CA ARG A 16 6.38 -2.55 2.74
C ARG A 16 7.04 -1.43 3.52
N ASN A 17 7.92 -0.63 2.90
CA ASN A 17 8.53 0.52 3.56
C ASN A 17 7.49 1.54 4.03
N VAL A 18 6.39 1.71 3.30
CA VAL A 18 5.28 2.59 3.69
C VAL A 18 4.55 2.05 4.92
N PHE A 19 4.06 0.81 4.87
CA PHE A 19 3.16 0.31 5.92
C PHE A 19 3.88 -0.35 7.09
N GLU A 20 5.04 -0.97 6.88
CA GLU A 20 5.83 -1.68 7.91
C GLU A 20 6.90 -0.78 8.57
N ALA A 21 6.96 0.51 8.22
CA ALA A 21 7.90 1.44 8.86
C ALA A 21 7.71 1.46 10.39
N PRO A 22 8.79 1.53 11.18
CA PRO A 22 8.73 1.47 12.64
C PRO A 22 8.32 2.81 13.29
N SER A 23 8.14 3.87 12.50
CA SER A 23 7.67 5.17 12.96
C SER A 23 6.93 5.91 11.85
N ASP A 24 6.08 6.85 12.24
CA ASP A 24 5.27 7.63 11.29
C ASP A 24 6.14 8.56 10.43
N GLU A 25 7.24 9.08 10.97
CA GLU A 25 8.18 9.88 10.19
C GLU A 25 8.85 9.05 9.08
N LEU A 26 9.25 7.81 9.38
CA LEU A 26 9.81 6.92 8.37
C LEU A 26 8.76 6.49 7.34
N SER A 27 7.52 6.24 7.78
CA SER A 27 6.39 5.97 6.88
C SER A 27 6.15 7.14 5.93
N ARG A 28 6.13 8.38 6.44
CA ARG A 28 5.93 9.60 5.63
C ARG A 28 7.03 9.78 4.58
N ARG A 29 8.29 9.54 4.95
CA ARG A 29 9.41 9.53 4.00
C ARG A 29 9.26 8.43 2.95
N ALA A 30 8.84 7.23 3.36
CA ALA A 30 8.61 6.13 2.44
C ALA A 30 7.47 6.44 1.44
N VAL A 31 6.42 7.14 1.86
CA VAL A 31 5.36 7.63 0.96
C VAL A 31 5.96 8.59 -0.08
N ALA A 32 6.72 9.60 0.35
CA ALA A 32 7.35 10.56 -0.56
C ALA A 32 8.38 9.91 -1.51
N ALA A 33 9.02 8.82 -1.10
CA ALA A 33 9.95 8.04 -1.92
C ALA A 33 9.27 7.00 -2.82
N THR A 34 7.96 6.82 -2.73
CA THR A 34 7.21 5.79 -3.47
C THR A 34 6.20 6.39 -4.43
N PHE A 35 5.54 7.49 -4.05
CA PHE A 35 4.47 8.11 -4.83
C PHE A 35 4.90 9.49 -5.34
N SER A 36 4.53 9.80 -6.57
CA SER A 36 4.76 11.13 -7.14
C SER A 36 3.93 12.19 -6.41
N PRO A 37 4.46 13.40 -6.16
CA PRO A 37 3.66 14.51 -5.65
C PRO A 37 2.48 14.90 -6.56
N ALA A 38 2.58 14.61 -7.86
CA ALA A 38 1.53 14.83 -8.86
C ALA A 38 0.71 13.54 -9.14
N LEU A 39 0.56 12.67 -8.13
CA LEU A 39 -0.12 11.39 -8.24
C LEU A 39 -1.56 11.55 -8.73
N ALA A 40 -1.91 10.81 -9.78
CA ALA A 40 -3.29 10.59 -10.19
C ALA A 40 -3.83 9.29 -9.56
N ALA A 41 -4.52 9.39 -8.42
CA ALA A 41 -5.03 8.21 -7.72
C ALA A 41 -6.55 8.17 -7.54
N SER A 42 -7.07 6.97 -7.29
CA SER A 42 -8.44 6.74 -6.86
C SER A 42 -8.54 5.62 -5.83
N LEU A 43 -9.52 5.73 -4.94
CA LEU A 43 -9.89 4.72 -3.96
C LEU A 43 -11.39 4.43 -4.06
N ASN A 44 -11.74 3.18 -4.37
CA ASN A 44 -13.13 2.73 -4.53
C ASN A 44 -13.91 3.66 -5.48
N GLY A 45 -13.27 4.09 -6.58
CA GLY A 45 -13.85 4.96 -7.60
C GLY A 45 -13.83 6.47 -7.28
N LYS A 46 -13.39 6.88 -6.08
CA LYS A 46 -13.26 8.31 -5.72
C LYS A 46 -11.84 8.80 -5.93
N ALA A 47 -11.68 9.99 -6.49
CA ALA A 47 -10.36 10.61 -6.65
C ALA A 47 -9.65 10.76 -5.30
N LEU A 48 -8.34 10.51 -5.29
CA LEU A 48 -7.46 10.60 -4.14
C LEU A 48 -6.20 11.35 -4.58
N ASP A 49 -5.89 12.45 -3.91
CA ASP A 49 -4.65 13.20 -4.10
C ASP A 49 -3.55 12.69 -3.16
N PHE A 50 -2.36 13.26 -3.28
CA PHE A 50 -1.21 12.86 -2.48
C PHE A 50 -1.43 13.10 -0.97
N ASP A 51 -2.06 14.21 -0.59
CA ASP A 51 -2.35 14.52 0.82
C ASP A 51 -3.39 13.56 1.40
N GLY A 52 -4.43 13.22 0.63
CA GLY A 52 -5.41 12.20 0.98
C GLY A 52 -4.77 10.82 1.12
N LEU A 53 -3.80 10.47 0.27
CA LEU A 53 -3.04 9.23 0.41
C LEU A 53 -2.21 9.23 1.70
N CYS A 54 -1.52 10.33 2.02
CA CYS A 54 -0.78 10.48 3.27
C CYS A 54 -1.70 10.30 4.48
N TRP A 55 -2.86 10.96 4.47
CA TRP A 55 -3.85 10.83 5.53
C TRP A 55 -4.37 9.39 5.66
N LEU A 56 -4.62 8.70 4.54
CA LEU A 56 -5.06 7.30 4.54
C LEU A 56 -4.02 6.37 5.16
N VAL A 57 -2.74 6.54 4.81
CA VAL A 57 -1.64 5.75 5.36
C VAL A 57 -1.53 5.98 6.87
N SER A 58 -1.47 7.25 7.30
CA SER A 58 -1.37 7.62 8.71
C SER A 58 -2.56 7.10 9.53
N SER A 59 -3.78 7.21 9.00
CA SER A 59 -4.99 6.76 9.69
C SER A 59 -5.02 5.25 9.90
N MET A 60 -4.53 4.46 8.95
CA MET A 60 -4.41 3.00 9.15
C MET A 60 -3.33 2.66 10.19
N ARG A 61 -2.19 3.35 10.14
CA ARG A 61 -1.07 3.15 11.06
C ARG A 61 -1.36 3.60 12.49
N ALA A 62 -2.33 4.48 12.71
CA ALA A 62 -2.71 4.94 14.06
C ALA A 62 -3.05 3.78 15.01
N SER A 63 -3.55 2.66 14.48
CA SER A 63 -3.84 1.43 15.26
C SER A 63 -2.63 0.52 15.51
N ALA A 64 -1.49 0.79 14.87
CA ALA A 64 -0.29 -0.04 14.91
C ALA A 64 1.00 0.82 14.93
N PRO A 65 1.38 1.39 16.08
CA PRO A 65 2.54 2.29 16.19
C PRO A 65 3.87 1.65 15.76
N GLY A 66 4.01 0.33 15.92
CA GLY A 66 5.18 -0.45 15.48
C GLY A 66 5.20 -0.82 14.00
N GLY A 67 4.20 -0.37 13.23
CA GLY A 67 4.00 -0.71 11.83
C GLY A 67 3.00 -1.84 11.62
N LEU A 68 2.40 -1.84 10.43
CA LEU A 68 1.50 -2.89 9.95
C LEU A 68 2.33 -4.02 9.31
N LYS A 69 1.66 -5.05 8.79
CA LYS A 69 2.29 -6.08 7.95
C LYS A 69 1.63 -6.14 6.59
N VAL A 70 2.44 -6.22 5.52
CA VAL A 70 1.96 -6.31 4.15
C VAL A 70 2.30 -7.66 3.56
N GLU A 71 1.31 -8.30 3.00
CA GLU A 71 1.45 -9.55 2.26
C GLU A 71 0.96 -9.35 0.83
N TRP A 72 1.85 -9.50 -0.15
CA TRP A 72 1.50 -9.43 -1.56
C TRP A 72 0.95 -10.76 -2.09
N LYS A 73 -0.07 -10.66 -2.94
CA LYS A 73 -0.70 -11.75 -3.66
C LYS A 73 -0.59 -11.45 -5.15
N HIS A 74 0.11 -12.33 -5.85
CA HIS A 74 0.18 -12.37 -7.31
C HIS A 74 0.46 -11.00 -7.98
N PRO A 75 1.58 -10.32 -7.67
CA PRO A 75 1.97 -9.13 -8.41
C PRO A 75 2.27 -9.53 -9.87
N ASN A 76 1.55 -8.94 -10.81
CA ASN A 76 1.74 -9.12 -12.23
C ASN A 76 2.27 -7.81 -12.83
N GLU A 77 3.47 -7.86 -13.41
CA GLU A 77 4.16 -6.69 -13.96
C GLU A 77 4.16 -6.71 -15.49
N ALA A 78 4.11 -5.51 -16.08
CA ALA A 78 4.28 -5.27 -17.50
C ALA A 78 5.29 -4.12 -17.67
N PRO A 79 6.59 -4.41 -17.74
CA PRO A 79 7.62 -3.41 -18.04
C PRO A 79 7.46 -2.86 -19.46
N ASP A 80 7.67 -1.55 -19.62
CA ASP A 80 7.69 -0.93 -20.96
C ASP A 80 9.04 -1.11 -21.66
N ASP A 81 10.08 -1.37 -20.88
CA ASP A 81 11.46 -1.40 -21.31
C ASP A 81 12.24 -2.50 -20.58
N VAL A 82 13.35 -2.93 -21.18
CA VAL A 82 14.23 -3.99 -20.65
C VAL A 82 15.02 -3.56 -19.41
N LEU A 83 14.98 -2.27 -19.04
CA LEU A 83 15.69 -1.72 -17.89
C LEU A 83 14.79 -1.62 -16.64
N ASN A 84 13.51 -2.00 -16.74
CA ASN A 84 12.50 -1.90 -15.68
C ASN A 84 12.34 -0.49 -15.10
N ARG A 85 12.54 0.55 -15.93
CA ARG A 85 12.44 1.94 -15.50
C ARG A 85 11.01 2.45 -15.49
N ASN A 86 10.20 1.91 -16.38
CA ASN A 86 8.80 2.26 -16.53
C ASN A 86 7.96 1.01 -16.75
N GLY A 87 6.68 1.10 -16.41
CA GLY A 87 5.72 0.05 -16.70
C GLY A 87 4.52 0.11 -15.79
N SER A 88 3.74 -0.95 -15.85
CA SER A 88 2.54 -1.09 -15.04
C SER A 88 2.62 -2.34 -14.17
N LEU A 89 1.92 -2.31 -13.04
CA LEU A 89 1.75 -3.49 -12.20
C LEU A 89 0.31 -3.57 -11.72
N VAL A 90 -0.25 -4.77 -11.77
CA VAL A 90 -1.55 -5.10 -11.19
C VAL A 90 -1.34 -6.16 -10.13
N GLY A 91 -2.02 -6.06 -9.01
CA GLY A 91 -1.89 -7.06 -7.97
C GLY A 91 -2.82 -6.83 -6.80
N GLU A 92 -2.71 -7.72 -5.82
CA GLU A 92 -3.42 -7.60 -4.56
C GLU A 92 -2.41 -7.63 -3.42
N TYR A 93 -2.67 -6.87 -2.37
CA TYR A 93 -1.94 -7.02 -1.12
C TYR A 93 -2.86 -6.84 0.08
N ILE A 94 -2.52 -7.53 1.16
CA ILE A 94 -3.27 -7.56 2.40
C ILE A 94 -2.44 -6.82 3.45
N ILE A 95 -3.06 -5.84 4.09
CA ILE A 95 -2.49 -5.15 5.25
C ILE A 95 -3.11 -5.75 6.53
N ARG A 96 -2.26 -6.21 7.45
CA ARG A 96 -2.64 -6.87 8.71
C ARG A 96 -2.21 -6.04 9.93
N GLY A 97 -2.79 -6.36 11.09
CA GLY A 97 -2.53 -5.66 12.35
C GLY A 97 -3.35 -4.38 12.52
N ILE A 98 -4.46 -4.23 11.80
CA ILE A 98 -5.37 -3.09 11.93
C ILE A 98 -6.38 -3.40 13.03
N TRP A 99 -6.42 -2.56 14.06
CA TRP A 99 -7.37 -2.71 15.17
C TRP A 99 -8.40 -1.59 15.16
N LYS A 100 -9.67 -1.94 15.33
CA LYS A 100 -10.78 -0.97 15.34
C LYS A 100 -11.77 -1.27 16.44
N ASN A 101 -12.32 -0.23 17.03
CA ASN A 101 -13.47 -0.31 17.92
C ASN A 101 -14.73 -0.46 17.08
N VAL A 102 -15.49 -1.52 17.32
CA VAL A 102 -16.77 -1.82 16.67
C VAL A 102 -17.85 -1.86 17.74
N PRO A 103 -19.05 -1.30 17.51
CA PRO A 103 -20.18 -1.46 18.43
C PRO A 103 -20.46 -2.95 18.68
N ASP A 104 -20.59 -3.33 19.94
CA ASP A 104 -21.07 -4.66 20.28
C ASP A 104 -22.57 -4.75 19.98
N SER A 105 -23.03 -5.90 19.50
CA SER A 105 -24.46 -6.09 19.21
C SER A 105 -25.29 -6.24 20.48
N ASP A 106 -24.64 -6.69 21.56
CA ASP A 106 -25.29 -7.13 22.79
C ASP A 106 -25.09 -6.14 23.95
N SER A 107 -24.34 -5.05 23.74
CA SER A 107 -24.09 -4.00 24.73
C SER A 107 -23.81 -2.64 24.08
N ASP A 108 -23.91 -1.56 24.86
CA ASP A 108 -23.48 -0.21 24.43
C ASP A 108 -21.94 -0.05 24.41
N ASP A 109 -21.19 -1.11 24.72
CA ASP A 109 -19.73 -1.09 24.74
C ASP A 109 -19.12 -1.24 23.35
N LEU A 110 -17.88 -0.76 23.21
CA LEU A 110 -17.08 -0.95 22.01
C LEU A 110 -16.18 -2.17 22.16
N ARG A 111 -16.24 -3.07 21.19
CA ARG A 111 -15.35 -4.22 21.10
C ARG A 111 -14.19 -3.93 20.17
N LEU A 112 -12.97 -4.07 20.70
CA LEU A 112 -11.75 -3.98 19.89
C LEU A 112 -11.62 -5.25 19.03
N CYS A 113 -11.61 -5.08 17.71
CA CYS A 113 -11.57 -6.16 16.74
C CYS A 113 -10.41 -5.96 15.76
N GLU A 114 -9.76 -7.07 15.37
CA GLU A 114 -8.73 -7.05 14.32
C GLU A 114 -9.38 -7.14 12.92
N PHE A 115 -8.84 -6.37 11.99
CA PHE A 115 -9.23 -6.37 10.59
C PHE A 115 -8.01 -6.57 9.69
N GLU A 116 -8.27 -7.20 8.55
CA GLU A 116 -7.39 -7.16 7.39
C GLU A 116 -7.93 -6.17 6.37
N ARG A 117 -7.05 -5.35 5.81
CA ARG A 117 -7.38 -4.49 4.67
C ARG A 117 -6.84 -5.12 3.40
N HIS A 118 -7.75 -5.62 2.57
CA HIS A 118 -7.44 -6.18 1.26
C HIS A 118 -7.45 -5.05 0.24
N LYS A 119 -6.40 -4.95 -0.57
CA LYS A 119 -6.26 -3.92 -1.61
C LYS A 119 -5.91 -4.55 -2.94
N LYS A 120 -6.77 -4.35 -3.93
CA LYS A 120 -6.45 -4.60 -5.34
C LYS A 120 -5.98 -3.29 -5.95
N VAL A 121 -4.85 -3.35 -6.64
CA VAL A 121 -4.20 -2.16 -7.20
C VAL A 121 -3.89 -2.32 -8.68
N ASP A 122 -3.99 -1.20 -9.37
CA ASP A 122 -3.45 -0.96 -10.71
C ASP A 122 -2.52 0.25 -10.59
N VAL A 123 -1.24 0.06 -10.91
CA VAL A 123 -0.21 1.08 -10.73
C VAL A 123 0.52 1.36 -12.04
N ARG A 124 0.81 2.64 -12.26
CA ARG A 124 1.77 3.11 -13.26
C ARG A 124 3.03 3.59 -12.57
N ILE A 125 4.17 3.06 -12.96
CA ILE A 125 5.49 3.40 -12.42
C ILE A 125 6.31 4.05 -13.51
N GLU A 126 6.92 5.20 -13.19
CA GLU A 126 7.73 5.95 -14.15
C GLU A 126 9.00 6.50 -13.49
N SER A 127 10.10 6.48 -14.24
CA SER A 127 11.36 7.08 -13.84
C SER A 127 11.28 8.61 -13.93
N GLN A 128 11.63 9.30 -12.85
CA GLN A 128 11.62 10.76 -12.80
C GLN A 128 12.92 11.42 -13.33
N SER A 129 13.93 10.62 -13.67
CA SER A 129 15.19 11.05 -14.27
C SER A 129 15.41 10.33 -15.61
N SER A 130 16.17 10.97 -16.50
CA SER A 130 16.68 10.35 -17.73
C SER A 130 17.96 9.54 -17.49
N GLU A 131 18.66 9.75 -16.37
CA GLU A 131 19.93 9.10 -16.06
C GLU A 131 19.76 7.57 -15.87
N PRO A 132 20.36 6.72 -16.72
CA PRO A 132 20.04 5.28 -16.72
C PRO A 132 20.51 4.48 -15.50
N GLY A 133 21.48 4.99 -14.75
CA GLY A 133 21.98 4.33 -13.54
C GLY A 133 21.24 4.72 -12.25
N LEU A 134 20.36 5.72 -12.31
CA LEU A 134 19.64 6.23 -11.15
C LEU A 134 18.25 5.59 -11.08
N ASP A 135 17.97 4.91 -9.97
CA ASP A 135 16.60 4.49 -9.66
C ASP A 135 15.82 5.69 -9.13
N SER A 136 15.08 6.34 -10.02
CA SER A 136 14.19 7.46 -9.73
C SER A 136 12.73 7.08 -9.95
N ARG A 137 12.37 5.80 -9.80
CA ARG A 137 10.99 5.34 -10.03
C ARG A 137 10.05 5.89 -8.98
N LEU A 138 8.87 6.33 -9.40
CA LEU A 138 7.74 6.65 -8.54
C LEU A 138 6.44 6.10 -9.15
N ILE A 139 5.46 5.82 -8.29
CA ILE A 139 4.09 5.57 -8.70
C ILE A 139 3.46 6.91 -9.09
N VAL A 140 3.08 7.05 -10.36
CA VAL A 140 2.47 8.27 -10.92
C VAL A 140 0.95 8.15 -11.11
N ARG A 141 0.44 6.92 -11.22
CA ARG A 141 -1.00 6.62 -11.24
C ARG A 141 -1.30 5.42 -10.36
N LEU A 142 -2.41 5.47 -9.63
CA LEU A 142 -2.80 4.44 -8.68
C LEU A 142 -4.32 4.26 -8.62
N GLY A 143 -4.84 3.14 -9.12
CA GLY A 143 -6.19 2.69 -8.84
C GLY A 143 -6.19 1.76 -7.62
N ILE A 144 -7.09 1.99 -6.67
CA ILE A 144 -7.25 1.13 -5.48
C ILE A 144 -8.71 0.72 -5.35
N VAL A 145 -8.95 -0.58 -5.25
CA VAL A 145 -10.19 -1.13 -4.68
C VAL A 145 -9.85 -1.79 -3.35
N ALA A 146 -10.50 -1.37 -2.28
CA ALA A 146 -10.15 -1.78 -0.93
C ALA A 146 -11.37 -2.13 -0.08
N SER A 147 -11.24 -3.22 0.69
CA SER A 147 -12.24 -3.70 1.64
C SER A 147 -11.59 -4.12 2.96
N ASP A 148 -12.31 -3.91 4.06
CA ASP A 148 -11.94 -4.45 5.37
C ASP A 148 -12.64 -5.79 5.60
N ILE A 149 -11.90 -6.75 6.13
CA ILE A 149 -12.40 -8.07 6.51
C ILE A 149 -12.12 -8.27 7.99
N LEU A 150 -13.16 -8.56 8.77
CA LEU A 150 -13.02 -8.88 10.19
C LEU A 150 -12.23 -10.19 10.32
N VAL A 151 -11.19 -10.20 11.15
CA VAL A 151 -10.48 -11.42 11.51
C VAL A 151 -11.32 -12.15 12.55
N VAL A 152 -12.15 -13.08 12.09
CA VAL A 152 -12.92 -13.95 12.98
C VAL A 152 -11.99 -15.06 13.44
N ASP A 153 -11.85 -15.24 14.75
CA ASP A 153 -11.08 -16.32 15.34
C ASP A 153 -11.61 -17.68 14.83
N ARG A 154 -10.85 -18.34 13.95
CA ARG A 154 -11.21 -19.64 13.35
C ARG A 154 -11.19 -20.77 14.37
N SER A 155 -10.77 -20.53 15.62
CA SER A 155 -10.76 -21.55 16.68
C SER A 155 -12.13 -21.86 17.28
N LYS A 156 -13.18 -21.11 16.93
CA LYS A 156 -14.57 -21.39 17.35
C LYS A 156 -15.46 -21.76 16.17
N SER A 157 -15.11 -22.84 15.48
CA SER A 157 -16.09 -23.58 14.68
C SER A 157 -16.75 -24.58 15.62
N TRP A 158 -18.05 -24.41 15.86
CA TRP A 158 -18.89 -25.31 16.66
C TRP A 158 -19.00 -26.68 16.00
#